data_AF-A0A2S5LVT2-F1
#
_entry.id   AF-A0A2S5LVT2-F1
#
_cell.length_a   1.000
_cell.length_b   1.000
_cell.length_c   1.000
_cell.angle_alpha   90.00
_cell.angle_beta   90.00
_cell.angle_gamma   90.00
#
_symmetry.space_group_name_H-M   'P 1'
#
loop_
_entity.id
_entity.type
_entity.pdbx_description
1 polymer ?
#
loop_
_entity_poly.entity_id
_entity_poly.type
_entity_poly.pdbx_seq_one_letter_code
_entity_poly.pdbx_strand_id
1 'polypeptide(L)' 'MRELVASPGNPIPEGAAVYSLKTRDGRRLRAAAFPCSGSARGTVALFQGHNEFIEKYF' A
#
# COMPACT_ATOMS: atom_id res chain seq x y z
N MET A 1 -3.90 7.18 -11.88
CA MET A 1 -3.70 6.32 -10.69
C MET A 1 -3.41 7.25 -9.53
N ARG A 2 -4.06 7.13 -8.37
CA ARG A 2 -3.83 8.07 -7.26
C ARG A 2 -2.57 7.69 -6.49
N GLU A 3 -1.64 8.63 -6.35
CA GLU A 3 -0.38 8.54 -5.61
C GLU A 3 -0.62 8.37 -4.10
N LEU A 4 0.40 7.97 -3.34
CA LEU A 4 0.35 7.92 -1.86
C LEU A 4 0.33 9.34 -1.29
N VAL A 5 -0.33 9.53 -0.16
CA VAL A 5 -0.42 10.82 0.52
C VAL A 5 0.27 10.74 1.87
N ALA A 6 1.32 11.54 2.07
CA ALA A 6 1.99 11.68 3.36
C ALA A 6 1.19 12.59 4.30
N SER A 7 1.40 12.43 5.60
CA SER A 7 1.00 13.41 6.63
C SER A 7 2.21 13.84 7.47
N PRO A 8 2.14 14.94 8.22
CA PRO A 8 3.28 15.44 8.99
C PRO A 8 3.91 14.44 9.97
N GLY A 9 3.13 13.49 10.50
CA GLY A 9 3.60 12.42 11.38
C GLY A 9 3.76 11.06 10.70
N ASN A 10 3.49 10.99 9.38
CA ASN A 10 3.51 9.75 8.62
C ASN A 10 4.02 9.98 7.19
N PRO A 11 5.35 10.05 6.99
CA PRO A 11 5.93 10.19 5.67
C PRO A 11 5.76 8.90 4.85
N ILE A 12 5.75 9.02 3.52
CA ILE A 12 5.74 7.85 2.63
C ILE A 12 7.05 7.07 2.83
N PRO A 13 7.00 5.76 3.13
CA PRO A 13 8.20 4.95 3.28
C PRO A 13 9.06 4.96 2.01
N GLU A 14 10.37 4.91 2.19
CA GLU A 14 11.31 4.82 1.08
C GLU A 14 11.03 3.57 0.23
N GLY A 15 11.05 3.74 -1.09
CA GLY A 15 10.80 2.64 -2.03
C GLY A 15 9.34 2.17 -2.10
N ALA A 16 8.39 2.88 -1.48
CA ALA A 16 6.97 2.58 -1.60
C ALA A 16 6.51 2.64 -3.08
N ALA A 17 5.76 1.63 -3.51
CA ALA A 17 5.23 1.53 -4.86
C ALA A 17 3.72 1.33 -4.84
N VAL A 18 2.99 1.97 -5.76
CA VAL A 18 1.53 1.86 -5.89
C VAL A 18 1.19 1.00 -7.12
N TYR A 19 0.23 0.09 -6.96
CA TYR A 19 -0.26 -0.82 -7.99
C TYR A 19 -1.76 -0.69 -8.22
N SER A 20 -2.18 -0.86 -9.47
CA SER A 20 -3.59 -0.92 -9.88
C SER A 20 -3.88 -2.35 -10.25
N LEU A 21 -4.56 -3.07 -9.36
CA LEU A 21 -4.90 -4.47 -9.55
C LEU A 21 -6.26 -4.57 -10.22
N LYS A 22 -6.37 -5.41 -11.25
CA LYS A 22 -7.65 -5.79 -11.82
C LYS A 22 -8.07 -7.14 -11.22
N THR A 23 -9.20 -7.16 -10.53
CA THR A 23 -9.76 -8.39 -9.97
C THR A 23 -10.41 -9.24 -11.07
N ARG A 24 -10.68 -10.51 -10.77
CA ARG A 24 -11.32 -11.45 -11.71
C ARG A 24 -12.68 -10.95 -12.20
N ASP A 25 -13.45 -10.29 -11.34
CA ASP A 25 -14.76 -9.69 -11.64
C ASP A 25 -14.65 -8.27 -12.24
N GLY A 26 -13.45 -7.83 -12.64
CA GLY A 26 -13.22 -6.61 -13.40
C GLY A 26 -13.14 -5.33 -12.56
N ARG A 27 -13.23 -5.41 -11.23
CA ARG A 27 -13.02 -4.26 -10.34
C ARG A 27 -11.55 -3.85 -10.34
N ARG A 28 -11.30 -2.56 -10.15
CA ARG A 28 -9.94 -2.01 -9.97
C ARG A 28 -9.71 -1.72 -8.50
N LEU A 29 -8.70 -2.36 -7.93
CA LEU A 29 -8.23 -2.11 -6.57
C LEU A 29 -6.90 -1.36 -6.61
N ARG A 30 -6.68 -0.49 -5.63
CA ARG A 30 -5.39 0.13 -5.37
C ARG A 30 -4.67 -0.71 -4.32
N ALA A 31 -3.41 -1.03 -4.58
CA ALA A 31 -2.52 -1.67 -3.62
C ALA A 31 -1.24 -0.85 -3.50
N ALA A 32 -0.52 -1.03 -2.41
CA ALA A 32 0.83 -0.52 -2.25
C ALA A 32 1.74 -1.61 -1.70
N ALA A 33 3.02 -1.58 -2.09
CA ALA A 33 4.06 -2.40 -1.51
C ALA A 33 5.09 -1.50 -0.83
N PHE A 34 5.51 -1.90 0.36
CA PHE A 34 6.51 -1.22 1.16
C PHE A 34 7.66 -2.21 1.37
N PRO A 35 8.83 -1.97 0.76
CA PRO A 35 9.94 -2.91 0.83
C PRO A 35 10.54 -2.94 2.23
N CYS A 36 11.06 -4.10 2.64
CA CYS A 36 11.94 -4.17 3.80
C CYS A 36 13.28 -3.52 3.43
N SER A 37 13.87 -2.73 4.34
CA SER A 37 15.18 -2.11 4.14
C SER A 37 16.35 -3.10 4.11
N GLY A 38 16.13 -4.35 4.51
CA GLY A 38 17.14 -5.41 4.54
C GLY A 38 16.64 -6.73 3.96
N SER A 39 17.14 -7.84 4.50
CA SER A 39 16.73 -9.16 4.04
C SER A 39 15.31 -9.50 4.52
N ALA A 40 14.36 -9.51 3.59
CA ALA A 40 12.97 -9.86 3.88
C ALA A 40 12.86 -11.34 4.27
N ARG A 41 12.23 -11.62 5.41
CA ARG A 41 11.96 -13.00 5.89
C ARG A 41 10.63 -13.57 5.38
N GLY A 42 9.85 -12.76 4.67
CA GLY A 42 8.52 -13.10 4.18
C GLY A 42 7.78 -11.87 3.69
N THR A 43 6.53 -12.07 3.29
CA THR A 43 5.63 -11.01 2.83
C THR A 43 4.35 -11.03 3.67
N VAL A 44 3.91 -9.85 4.11
CA VAL A 44 2.63 -9.68 4.79
C VAL A 44 1.66 -9.00 3.83
N ALA A 45 0.50 -9.60 3.62
CA ALA A 45 -0.61 -8.96 2.92
C ALA A 45 -1.55 -8.31 3.95
N LEU A 46 -1.61 -6.99 3.95
CA LEU A 46 -2.46 -6.22 4.86
C LEU A 46 -3.71 -5.72 4.13
N PHE A 47 -4.87 -6.10 4.63
CA PHE A 47 -6.17 -5.71 4.09
C PHE A 47 -6.83 -4.71 5.03
N GLN A 48 -7.27 -3.60 4.45
CA GLN A 48 -7.87 -2.48 5.16
C GLN A 48 -9.29 -2.83 5.60
N GLY A 49 -9.78 -2.19 6.65
CA GLY A 49 -11.20 -2.21 7.02
C GLY A 49 -12.08 -1.35 6.10
N HIS A 50 -13.38 -1.35 6.40
CA HIS A 50 -14.34 -0.49 5.71
C HIS A 50 -14.05 0.99 6.01
N ASN A 51 -14.09 1.84 4.98
CA ASN A 51 -13.76 3.27 5.05
C ASN A 51 -12.32 3.60 5.50
N GLU A 52 -11.38 2.68 5.30
CA GLU A 52 -9.96 2.92 5.56
C GLU A 52 -9.15 3.07 4.27
N PHE A 53 -7.96 3.65 4.41
CA PHE A 53 -7.02 3.95 3.33
C PHE A 53 -5.64 3.40 3.67
N ILE A 54 -4.86 3.09 2.62
CA ILE A 54 -3.49 2.55 2.73
C ILE A 54 -2.61 3.44 3.63
N GLU A 55 -2.81 4.76 3.54
CA GLU A 55 -2.12 5.83 4.28
C GLU A 55 -2.28 5.75 5.81
N LYS A 56 -3.17 4.90 6.32
CA LYS A 56 -3.29 4.63 7.75
C LYS A 56 -2.23 3.64 8.28
N TYR A 57 -1.61 2.86 7.40
CA TYR A 57 -0.85 1.66 7.79
C TYR A 57 0.64 1.69 7.47
N PHE A 58 1.12 2.77 6.88
CA PHE A 58 2.55 3.08 6.91
C PHE A 58 2.82 4.18 7.91
#